data_AF-A0A6G9ZDE9-F1
#
_entry.id   AF-A0A6G9ZDE9-F1
#
_cell.length_a   1.000
_cell.length_b   1.000
_cell.length_c   1.000
_cell.angle_alpha   90.00
_cell.angle_beta   90.00
_cell.angle_gamma   90.00
#
_symmetry.space_group_name_H-M   'P 1'
#
loop_
_entity.id
_entity.type
_entity.pdbx_description
1 polymer ?
#
loop_
_entity_poly.entity_id
_entity_poly.type
_entity_poly.pdbx_seq_one_letter_code
_entity_poly.pdbx_strand_id
1 'polypeptide(L)'
;MATTQTAARRTCADCRKKLPVTERPTRRRYCDNTCRSRAWHRKKRREQLTERAGSPNRRCPVCGQEIFESLQTRTDQTYCSGRCRNRAYRARRTTETLTGVERLMRSLPVPLRPFEHETLASYLHRLAAANHISETVLRHHLRVHLGSASSFNVDRLAAAVGTPAPLLRYALPELRSSTEETVMATAGRAVDLARTNIRPACRRCAAARGILEPLPRWHQPHHYVCLRHQLWIGPGVTSPDQQFDIAAVPEIGRAQRRLLRLARHHNAEDFRTAHTEATRICRLWSTNSQYGTQRNRRLRALGHPRPPTSSPPLLAAAHPEVVALTGMFLEPRWRHLAATQDPRDLDQLCAEISRRIGQPYQPSSNRDPMTRWIREQDPPPISPHAIDW
;
A
#
# COMPACT_ATOMS: atom_id res chain seq x y z
N MET A 1 80.71 50.87 -16.12
CA MET A 1 80.87 50.06 -14.89
C MET A 1 79.62 49.23 -14.71
N ALA A 2 79.70 47.92 -14.93
CA ALA A 2 78.57 47.01 -14.87
C ALA A 2 78.32 46.52 -13.43
N THR A 3 77.10 46.67 -12.92
CA THR A 3 76.63 46.05 -11.68
C THR A 3 75.87 44.77 -12.01
N THR A 4 76.48 43.63 -11.71
CA THR A 4 75.88 42.30 -11.87
C THR A 4 74.89 42.03 -10.73
N GLN A 5 73.58 42.11 -10.99
CA GLN A 5 72.55 41.70 -10.04
C GLN A 5 72.59 40.18 -9.80
N THR A 6 72.85 39.78 -8.56
CA THR A 6 72.84 38.39 -8.09
C THR A 6 71.38 37.92 -7.94
N ALA A 7 70.92 37.00 -8.80
CA ALA A 7 69.59 36.42 -8.69
C ALA A 7 69.40 35.64 -7.38
N ALA A 8 68.42 36.03 -6.56
CA ALA A 8 68.10 35.36 -5.30
C ALA A 8 67.75 33.86 -5.51
N ARG A 9 68.54 32.97 -4.90
CA ARG A 9 68.35 31.51 -4.99
C ARG A 9 67.08 31.09 -4.24
N ARG A 10 66.12 30.51 -4.95
CA ARG A 10 64.84 30.03 -4.38
C ARG A 10 64.95 28.64 -3.77
N THR A 11 64.21 28.39 -2.71
CA THR A 11 64.18 27.10 -1.99
C THR A 11 62.80 26.44 -2.04
N CYS A 12 62.77 25.11 -1.91
CA CYS A 12 61.56 24.29 -1.84
C CYS A 12 60.77 24.60 -0.56
N ALA A 13 59.46 24.83 -0.69
CA ALA A 13 58.60 25.15 0.46
C ALA A 13 58.43 23.98 1.45
N ASP A 14 58.85 22.78 1.09
CA ASP A 14 58.73 21.58 1.93
C ASP A 14 60.06 21.21 2.60
N CYS A 15 61.10 20.96 1.81
CA CYS A 15 62.39 20.45 2.30
C CYS A 15 63.50 21.51 2.32
N ARG A 16 63.22 22.75 1.92
CA ARG A 16 64.16 23.89 1.85
C ARG A 16 65.38 23.71 0.92
N LYS A 17 65.49 22.62 0.16
CA LYS A 17 66.53 22.46 -0.88
C LYS A 17 66.40 23.53 -1.98
N LYS A 18 67.53 23.93 -2.57
CA LYS A 18 67.58 24.90 -3.68
C LYS A 18 66.81 24.36 -4.89
N LEU A 19 65.98 25.20 -5.50
CA LEU A 19 65.23 24.85 -6.70
C LEU A 19 66.13 25.02 -7.94
N PRO A 20 66.03 24.12 -8.92
CA PRO A 20 66.78 24.25 -10.17
C PRO A 20 66.37 25.52 -10.91
N VAL A 21 67.37 26.23 -11.43
CA VAL A 21 67.18 27.44 -12.25
C VAL A 21 66.90 26.98 -13.67
N THR A 22 65.63 27.02 -14.10
CA THR A 22 65.20 26.61 -15.46
C THR A 22 64.56 27.78 -16.19
N GLU A 23 64.73 27.86 -17.52
CA GLU A 23 64.48 29.04 -18.35
C GLU A 23 63.01 29.52 -18.50
N ARG A 24 61.99 28.81 -17.96
CA ARG A 24 60.64 29.29 -17.54
C ARG A 24 59.76 28.09 -17.13
N PRO A 25 58.67 28.21 -16.33
CA PRO A 25 58.22 29.37 -15.57
C PRO A 25 58.51 29.27 -14.06
N THR A 26 58.92 30.43 -13.56
CA THR A 26 59.07 31.02 -12.22
C THR A 26 58.02 30.70 -11.13
N ARG A 27 57.30 29.59 -11.13
CA ARG A 27 56.30 29.26 -10.08
C ARG A 27 56.50 27.93 -9.34
N ARG A 28 57.57 27.18 -9.66
CA ARG A 28 57.84 25.90 -8.98
C ARG A 28 58.06 26.13 -7.49
N ARG A 29 57.20 25.54 -6.65
CA ARG A 29 57.19 25.69 -5.18
C ARG A 29 57.88 24.52 -4.47
N TYR A 30 58.08 23.41 -5.17
CA TYR A 30 58.63 22.16 -4.64
C TYR A 30 59.73 21.60 -5.55
N CYS A 31 60.78 21.02 -4.97
CA CYS A 31 61.91 20.47 -5.73
C CYS A 31 61.49 19.25 -6.57
N ASP A 32 60.61 18.41 -6.05
CA ASP A 32 60.13 17.19 -6.68
C ASP A 32 58.66 16.90 -6.34
N ASN A 33 58.11 15.88 -6.99
CA ASN A 33 56.75 15.41 -6.76
C ASN A 33 56.56 14.85 -5.34
N THR A 34 57.60 14.30 -4.72
CA THR A 34 57.56 13.74 -3.36
C THR A 34 57.34 14.83 -2.31
N CYS A 35 58.01 15.98 -2.44
CA CYS A 35 57.84 17.17 -1.61
C CYS A 35 56.48 17.82 -1.85
N ARG A 36 55.99 17.82 -3.10
CA ARG A 36 54.64 18.29 -3.42
C ARG A 36 53.58 17.43 -2.73
N SER A 37 53.70 16.10 -2.79
CA SER A 37 52.77 15.18 -2.14
C SER A 37 52.82 15.29 -0.61
N ARG A 38 54.01 15.38 0.00
CA ARG A 38 54.14 15.60 1.45
C ARG A 38 53.50 16.92 1.92
N ALA A 39 53.71 18.00 1.18
CA ALA A 39 53.06 19.28 1.46
C ALA A 39 51.53 19.19 1.35
N TRP A 40 51.02 18.45 0.35
CA TRP A 40 49.58 18.19 0.19
C TRP A 40 49.00 17.40 1.36
N HIS A 41 49.66 16.32 1.79
CA HIS A 41 49.20 15.52 2.94
C HIS A 41 49.21 16.33 4.25
N ARG A 42 50.23 17.18 4.48
CA ARG A 42 50.25 18.10 5.63
C ARG A 42 49.10 19.11 5.60
N LYS A 43 48.79 19.66 4.42
CA LYS A 43 47.64 20.55 4.23
C LYS A 43 46.33 19.83 4.54
N LYS A 44 46.13 18.63 3.99
CA LYS A 44 44.95 17.79 4.25
C LYS A 44 44.79 17.43 5.73
N ARG A 45 45.88 17.12 6.42
CA ARG A 45 45.85 16.82 7.86
C ARG A 45 45.48 18.05 8.70
N ARG A 46 45.92 19.25 8.31
CA ARG A 46 45.49 20.51 8.94
C ARG A 46 44.01 20.81 8.68
N GLU A 47 43.53 20.60 7.46
CA GLU A 47 42.11 20.74 7.09
C GLU A 47 41.23 19.80 7.94
N GLN A 48 41.61 18.53 8.10
CA GLN A 48 40.89 17.57 8.94
C GLN A 48 40.89 17.92 10.43
N LEU A 49 41.98 18.49 10.95
CA LEU A 49 42.05 18.97 12.34
C LEU A 49 41.20 20.23 12.56
N THR A 50 41.01 21.07 11.54
CA THR A 50 40.11 22.23 11.60
C THR A 50 38.65 21.84 11.42
N GLU A 51 38.34 20.85 10.58
CA GLU A 51 37.00 20.26 10.44
C GLU A 51 36.49 19.65 11.75
N ARG A 52 37.36 19.08 12.59
CA ARG A 52 36.98 18.57 13.92
C ARG A 52 36.76 19.65 14.99
N ALA A 53 37.17 20.89 14.75
CA ALA A 53 37.10 21.99 15.70
C ALA A 53 35.97 23.00 15.43
N GLY A 54 35.29 22.91 14.27
CA GLY A 54 34.21 23.82 13.89
C GLY A 54 32.83 23.30 14.30
N SER A 55 32.01 24.13 14.95
CA SER A 55 30.59 23.83 15.17
C SER A 55 29.82 23.84 13.85
N PRO A 56 28.97 22.83 13.57
CA PRO A 56 28.13 22.81 12.39
C PRO A 56 27.04 23.87 12.50
N ASN A 57 27.07 24.89 11.63
CA ASN A 57 26.11 25.98 11.71
C ASN A 57 24.89 25.78 10.78
N ARG A 58 24.94 24.86 9.79
CA ARG A 58 23.86 24.68 8.80
C ARG A 58 23.69 23.23 8.34
N ARG A 59 22.46 22.82 8.05
CA ARG A 59 22.12 21.51 7.46
C ARG A 59 21.76 21.66 5.99
N CYS A 60 22.23 20.72 5.16
CA CYS A 60 21.86 20.65 3.76
C CYS A 60 20.35 20.36 3.65
N PRO A 61 19.56 21.19 2.94
CA PRO A 61 18.11 21.02 2.85
C PRO A 61 17.67 19.78 2.04
N VAL A 62 18.61 19.10 1.37
CA VAL A 62 18.31 17.96 0.49
C VAL A 62 18.59 16.61 1.16
N CYS A 63 19.62 16.52 1.98
CA CYS A 63 20.03 15.25 2.60
C CYS A 63 20.19 15.35 4.13
N GLY A 64 19.98 16.53 4.72
CA GLY A 64 20.13 16.75 6.17
C GLY A 64 21.56 16.78 6.68
N GLN A 65 22.56 16.52 5.83
CA GLN A 65 23.97 16.49 6.22
C GLN A 65 24.46 17.85 6.67
N GLU A 66 25.23 17.88 7.76
CA GLU A 66 25.79 19.08 8.34
C GLU A 66 26.87 19.68 7.43
N ILE A 67 26.80 20.99 7.23
CA ILE A 67 27.71 21.78 6.41
C ILE A 67 28.63 22.51 7.37
N PHE A 68 29.91 22.14 7.37
CA PHE A 68 30.94 22.77 8.17
C PHE A 68 31.49 24.00 7.46
N GLU A 69 31.49 25.13 8.16
CA GLU A 69 32.02 26.39 7.66
C GLU A 69 33.56 26.34 7.74
N SER A 70 34.20 25.89 6.67
CA SER A 70 35.65 25.95 6.55
C SER A 70 36.10 27.35 6.09
N LEU A 71 37.32 27.76 6.43
CA LEU A 71 37.96 29.01 5.98
C LEU A 71 38.06 29.17 4.44
N GLN A 72 37.70 28.15 3.64
CA GLN A 72 37.71 28.16 2.17
C GLN A 72 36.34 27.99 1.52
N THR A 73 35.29 27.68 2.28
CA THR A 73 33.92 27.57 1.76
C THR A 73 33.25 28.93 1.86
N ARG A 74 32.60 29.38 0.77
CA ARG A 74 31.84 30.63 0.79
C ARG A 74 30.75 30.54 1.86
N THR A 75 30.56 31.62 2.60
CA THR A 75 29.53 31.80 3.64
C THR A 75 28.08 31.60 3.13
N ASP A 76 27.88 31.61 1.80
CA ASP A 76 26.60 31.40 1.11
C ASP A 76 26.32 29.93 0.70
N GLN A 77 27.22 28.99 1.02
CA GLN A 77 27.10 27.61 0.55
C GLN A 77 25.89 26.90 1.19
N THR A 78 24.83 26.74 0.40
CA THR A 78 23.54 26.16 0.83
C THR A 78 23.52 24.62 0.78
N TYR A 79 24.39 23.99 -0.01
CA TYR A 79 24.36 22.54 -0.28
C TYR A 79 25.70 21.88 0.07
N CYS A 80 25.64 20.68 0.67
CA CYS A 80 26.84 19.92 1.04
C CYS A 80 27.67 19.41 -0.16
N SER A 81 27.06 19.32 -1.35
CA SER A 81 27.72 18.78 -2.55
C SER A 81 27.06 19.26 -3.85
N GLY A 82 27.81 19.16 -4.95
CA GLY A 82 27.28 19.39 -6.30
C GLY A 82 26.12 18.46 -6.67
N ARG A 83 26.09 17.23 -6.13
CA ARG A 83 24.95 16.30 -6.31
C ARG A 83 23.68 16.81 -5.62
N CYS A 84 23.79 17.30 -4.38
CA CYS A 84 22.64 17.87 -3.66
C CYS A 84 22.11 19.13 -4.33
N ARG A 85 23.00 19.99 -4.83
CA ARG A 85 22.62 21.15 -5.65
C ARG A 85 21.87 20.75 -6.91
N ASN A 86 22.36 19.74 -7.65
CA ASN A 86 21.67 19.25 -8.85
C ASN A 86 20.32 18.59 -8.53
N ARG A 87 20.20 17.89 -7.40
CA ARG A 87 18.94 17.31 -6.93
C ARG A 87 17.92 18.39 -6.55
N ALA A 88 18.35 19.44 -5.84
CA ALA A 88 17.51 20.61 -5.55
C ALA A 88 17.08 21.34 -6.83
N TYR A 89 18.00 21.52 -7.79
CA TYR A 89 17.67 22.10 -9.10
C TYR A 89 16.64 21.27 -9.86
N ARG A 90 16.79 19.95 -9.91
CA ARG A 90 15.81 19.05 -10.54
C ARG A 90 14.45 19.13 -9.84
N ALA A 91 14.43 19.11 -8.51
CA ALA A 91 13.19 19.26 -7.73
C ALA A 91 12.48 20.59 -8.04
N ARG A 92 13.21 21.72 -8.04
CA ARG A 92 12.67 23.03 -8.42
C ARG A 92 12.15 23.04 -9.85
N ARG A 93 12.90 22.50 -10.81
CA ARG A 93 12.45 22.37 -12.20
C ARG A 93 11.20 21.52 -12.34
N THR A 94 11.09 20.42 -11.60
CA THR A 94 9.86 19.61 -11.58
C THR A 94 8.69 20.40 -11.01
N THR A 95 8.87 21.12 -9.90
CA THR A 95 7.84 21.99 -9.32
C THR A 95 7.46 23.16 -10.24
N GLU A 96 8.42 23.79 -10.91
CA GLU A 96 8.20 24.87 -11.90
C GLU A 96 7.49 24.35 -13.16
N THR A 97 7.82 23.14 -13.62
CA THR A 97 7.12 22.50 -14.75
C THR A 97 5.70 22.10 -14.38
N LEU A 98 5.48 21.62 -13.15
CA LEU A 98 4.14 21.32 -12.61
C LEU A 98 3.29 22.59 -12.47
N THR A 99 3.82 23.65 -11.87
CA THR A 99 3.12 24.95 -11.73
C THR A 99 2.88 25.66 -13.07
N GLY A 100 3.76 25.47 -14.06
CA GLY A 100 3.56 25.96 -15.43
C GLY A 100 2.48 25.20 -16.21
N VAL A 101 2.38 23.88 -16.02
CA VAL A 101 1.32 23.04 -16.62
C VAL A 101 -0.03 23.27 -15.94
N GLU A 102 -0.05 23.49 -14.62
CA GLU A 102 -1.24 23.86 -13.84
C GLU A 102 -1.85 25.21 -14.28
N ARG A 103 -1.02 26.20 -14.67
CA ARG A 103 -1.51 27.52 -15.13
C ARG A 103 -2.11 27.53 -16.54
N LEU A 104 -1.95 26.49 -17.34
CA LEU A 104 -2.43 26.43 -18.74
C LEU A 104 -3.59 25.45 -18.98
N MET A 105 -3.91 24.57 -18.04
CA MET A 105 -5.11 23.73 -18.14
C MET A 105 -6.32 24.51 -17.62
N ARG A 106 -7.30 24.72 -18.48
CA ARG A 106 -8.61 25.22 -18.05
C ARG A 106 -9.27 24.16 -17.18
N SER A 107 -9.73 24.55 -15.99
CA SER A 107 -10.56 23.70 -15.16
C SER A 107 -11.84 23.31 -15.91
N LEU A 108 -12.33 22.12 -15.62
CA LEU A 108 -13.62 21.65 -16.12
C LEU A 108 -14.75 22.49 -15.50
N PRO A 109 -15.78 22.86 -16.28
CA PRO A 109 -16.91 23.66 -15.78
C PRO A 109 -17.61 23.05 -14.55
N VAL A 110 -17.75 21.73 -14.52
CA VAL A 110 -18.41 21.00 -13.43
C VAL A 110 -17.41 20.06 -12.76
N PRO A 111 -16.76 20.47 -11.66
CA PRO A 111 -15.91 19.58 -10.89
C PRO A 111 -16.76 18.61 -10.05
N LEU A 112 -16.41 17.33 -10.08
CA LEU A 112 -17.02 16.31 -9.21
C LEU A 112 -16.01 15.81 -8.18
N ARG A 113 -16.50 15.46 -6.99
CA ARG A 113 -15.68 14.75 -6.00
C ARG A 113 -15.79 13.24 -6.23
N PRO A 114 -14.66 12.50 -6.23
CA PRO A 114 -14.69 11.05 -6.29
C PRO A 114 -15.36 10.46 -5.05
N PHE A 115 -16.04 9.34 -5.24
CA PHE A 115 -16.53 8.53 -4.13
C PHE A 115 -15.37 7.73 -3.53
N GLU A 116 -15.47 7.40 -2.23
CA GLU A 116 -14.40 6.65 -1.57
C GLU A 116 -14.20 5.26 -2.19
N HIS A 117 -12.97 4.98 -2.62
CA HIS A 117 -12.60 3.76 -3.32
C HIS A 117 -13.33 3.54 -4.66
N GLU A 118 -13.89 4.59 -5.26
CA GLU A 118 -14.44 4.51 -6.61
C GLU A 118 -13.38 4.05 -7.61
N THR A 119 -13.78 3.31 -8.64
CA THR A 119 -12.84 2.97 -9.71
C THR A 119 -12.53 4.22 -10.53
N LEU A 120 -11.31 4.34 -11.03
CA LEU A 120 -10.90 5.46 -11.88
C LEU A 120 -11.79 5.54 -13.12
N ALA A 121 -12.15 4.39 -13.71
CA ALA A 121 -13.06 4.33 -14.84
C ALA A 121 -14.46 4.92 -14.51
N SER A 122 -15.06 4.51 -13.38
CA SER A 122 -16.36 5.04 -12.93
C SER A 122 -16.30 6.56 -12.71
N TYR A 123 -15.23 7.03 -12.05
CA TYR A 123 -15.08 8.44 -11.75
C TYR A 123 -14.92 9.29 -13.03
N LEU A 124 -14.10 8.84 -13.99
CA LEU A 124 -13.91 9.52 -15.27
C LEU A 124 -15.19 9.54 -16.10
N HIS A 125 -15.95 8.45 -16.11
CA HIS A 125 -17.24 8.37 -16.78
C HIS A 125 -18.22 9.43 -16.24
N ARG A 126 -18.40 9.47 -14.92
CA ARG A 126 -19.27 10.47 -14.26
C ARG A 126 -18.80 11.90 -14.47
N LEU A 127 -17.48 12.13 -14.43
CA LEU A 127 -16.90 13.45 -14.67
C LEU A 127 -17.14 13.91 -16.11
N ALA A 128 -17.00 13.02 -17.10
CA ALA A 128 -17.28 13.31 -18.50
C ALA A 128 -18.76 13.63 -18.73
N ALA A 129 -19.66 12.79 -18.18
CA ALA A 129 -21.10 12.98 -18.25
C ALA A 129 -21.55 14.33 -17.66
N ALA A 130 -21.04 14.70 -16.49
CA ALA A 130 -21.36 15.98 -15.84
C ALA A 130 -20.85 17.21 -16.61
N ASN A 131 -19.85 17.04 -17.49
CA ASN A 131 -19.32 18.11 -18.33
C ASN A 131 -19.80 18.00 -19.79
N HIS A 132 -20.76 17.12 -20.09
CA HIS A 132 -21.32 16.89 -21.43
C HIS A 132 -20.27 16.63 -22.53
N ILE A 133 -19.21 15.91 -22.17
CA ILE A 133 -18.15 15.49 -23.10
C ILE A 133 -18.05 13.97 -23.11
N SER A 134 -17.50 13.40 -24.19
CA SER A 134 -17.20 11.97 -24.21
C SER A 134 -16.00 11.65 -23.32
N GLU A 135 -15.96 10.42 -22.79
CA GLU A 135 -14.83 9.96 -21.98
C GLU A 135 -13.50 10.01 -22.76
N THR A 136 -13.54 9.76 -24.07
CA THR A 136 -12.38 9.89 -24.96
C THR A 136 -11.86 11.33 -25.02
N VAL A 137 -12.76 12.31 -25.14
CA VAL A 137 -12.41 13.74 -25.14
C VAL A 137 -11.83 14.15 -23.78
N LEU A 138 -12.43 13.69 -22.68
CA LEU A 138 -11.90 13.93 -21.34
C LEU A 138 -10.48 13.35 -21.18
N ARG A 139 -10.27 12.10 -21.58
CA ARG A 139 -8.95 11.44 -21.51
C ARG A 139 -7.91 12.17 -22.37
N HIS A 140 -8.30 12.65 -23.55
CA HIS A 140 -7.45 13.47 -24.42
C HIS A 140 -7.09 14.81 -23.76
N HIS A 141 -8.07 15.49 -23.15
CA HIS A 141 -7.87 16.74 -22.41
C HIS A 141 -6.90 16.55 -21.23
N LEU A 142 -7.04 15.45 -20.49
CA LEU A 142 -6.13 15.05 -19.42
C LEU A 142 -4.78 14.53 -19.95
N ARG A 143 -4.64 14.36 -21.27
CA ARG A 143 -3.47 13.83 -21.98
C ARG A 143 -3.02 12.48 -21.42
N VAL A 144 -4.00 11.61 -21.17
CA VAL A 144 -3.82 10.23 -20.75
C VAL A 144 -3.60 9.38 -21.99
N HIS A 145 -2.47 8.68 -22.09
CA HIS A 145 -2.21 7.76 -23.20
C HIS A 145 -2.97 6.45 -22.99
N LEU A 146 -3.59 5.94 -24.06
CA LEU A 146 -4.29 4.66 -24.03
C LEU A 146 -3.27 3.53 -23.76
N GLY A 147 -3.60 2.62 -22.82
CA GLY A 147 -2.88 1.34 -22.67
C GLY A 147 -2.10 1.13 -21.36
N SER A 148 -1.99 2.11 -20.45
CA SER A 148 -1.37 1.86 -19.14
C SER A 148 -1.84 2.84 -18.07
N ALA A 149 -2.36 2.32 -16.94
CA ALA A 149 -2.66 3.08 -15.73
C ALA A 149 -1.43 3.83 -15.20
N SER A 150 -0.22 3.33 -15.51
CA SER A 150 1.07 3.93 -15.19
C SER A 150 1.36 5.26 -15.93
N SER A 151 0.53 5.63 -16.91
CA SER A 151 0.66 6.88 -17.68
C SER A 151 -0.28 8.01 -17.23
N PHE A 152 -1.11 7.77 -16.21
CA PHE A 152 -2.10 8.74 -15.75
C PHE A 152 -1.45 9.85 -14.92
N ASN A 153 -1.48 11.09 -15.42
CA ASN A 153 -0.96 12.24 -14.69
C ASN A 153 -2.01 12.77 -13.70
N VAL A 154 -1.88 12.38 -12.43
CA VAL A 154 -2.78 12.79 -11.34
C VAL A 154 -2.81 14.30 -11.15
N ASP A 155 -1.69 14.98 -11.35
CA ASP A 155 -1.60 16.44 -11.16
C ASP A 155 -2.43 17.19 -12.22
N ARG A 156 -2.52 16.62 -13.44
CA ARG A 156 -3.44 17.15 -14.47
C ARG A 156 -4.90 16.97 -14.10
N LEU A 157 -5.27 15.80 -13.59
CA LEU A 157 -6.63 15.57 -13.11
C LEU A 157 -6.95 16.51 -11.94
N ALA A 158 -6.00 16.70 -11.02
CA ALA A 158 -6.13 17.60 -9.88
C ALA A 158 -6.40 19.05 -10.32
N ALA A 159 -5.63 19.55 -11.28
CA ALA A 159 -5.82 20.88 -11.86
C ALA A 159 -7.15 21.02 -12.62
N ALA A 160 -7.53 20.00 -13.39
CA ALA A 160 -8.76 20.00 -14.18
C ALA A 160 -10.02 20.04 -13.28
N VAL A 161 -10.01 19.33 -12.15
CA VAL A 161 -11.17 19.26 -11.23
C VAL A 161 -11.05 20.16 -10.02
N GLY A 162 -9.95 20.91 -9.88
CA GLY A 162 -9.69 21.77 -8.72
C GLY A 162 -9.57 21.01 -7.38
N THR A 163 -9.22 19.71 -7.41
CA THR A 163 -9.07 18.89 -6.20
C THR A 163 -7.62 18.49 -6.01
N PRO A 164 -7.01 18.71 -4.83
CA PRO A 164 -5.62 18.31 -4.57
C PRO A 164 -5.34 16.84 -4.89
N ALA A 165 -4.23 16.57 -5.57
CA ALA A 165 -3.81 15.22 -5.93
C ALA A 165 -3.83 14.21 -4.76
N PRO A 166 -3.43 14.56 -3.51
CA PRO A 166 -3.54 13.64 -2.37
C PRO A 166 -4.97 13.18 -2.07
N LEU A 167 -5.98 14.05 -2.24
CA LEU A 167 -7.38 13.68 -2.03
C LEU A 167 -7.88 12.74 -3.14
N LEU A 168 -7.43 12.94 -4.37
CA LEU A 168 -7.72 12.03 -5.48
C LEU A 168 -7.12 10.65 -5.22
N ARG A 169 -5.85 10.55 -4.82
CA ARG A 169 -5.19 9.26 -4.49
C ARG A 169 -5.81 8.59 -3.26
N TYR A 170 -6.28 9.37 -2.30
CA TYR A 170 -7.03 8.85 -1.15
C TYR A 170 -8.33 8.16 -1.59
N ALA A 171 -9.07 8.77 -2.52
CA ALA A 171 -10.36 8.29 -2.98
C ALA A 171 -10.28 7.25 -4.11
N LEU A 172 -9.29 7.33 -5.00
CA LEU A 172 -9.14 6.52 -6.21
C LEU A 172 -7.89 5.63 -6.08
N PRO A 173 -8.05 4.34 -5.70
CA PRO A 173 -6.94 3.43 -5.45
C PRO A 173 -5.98 3.26 -6.63
N GLU A 174 -6.48 3.27 -7.87
CA GLU A 174 -5.66 3.12 -9.08
C GLU A 174 -4.67 4.28 -9.31
N LEU A 175 -4.82 5.41 -8.60
CA LEU A 175 -3.90 6.55 -8.70
C LEU A 175 -2.78 6.54 -7.66
N ARG A 176 -2.79 5.57 -6.72
CA ARG A 176 -1.84 5.50 -5.62
C ARG A 176 -0.49 4.97 -6.10
N SER A 177 0.58 5.53 -5.54
CA SER A 177 1.91 4.95 -5.61
C SER A 177 2.05 3.74 -4.66
N SER A 178 3.10 2.94 -4.83
CA SER A 178 3.37 1.79 -3.95
C SER A 178 3.55 2.19 -2.47
N THR A 179 4.15 3.35 -2.22
CA THR A 179 4.30 3.91 -0.86
C THR A 179 2.95 4.29 -0.27
N GLU A 180 2.09 4.97 -1.03
CA GLU A 180 0.74 5.33 -0.57
C GLU A 180 -0.13 4.10 -0.34
N GLU A 181 -0.02 3.06 -1.17
CA GLU A 181 -0.76 1.81 -0.94
C GLU A 181 -0.32 1.15 0.37
N THR A 182 0.98 1.20 0.70
CA THR A 182 1.50 0.68 1.97
C THR A 182 0.94 1.47 3.16
N VAL A 183 0.92 2.81 3.08
CA VAL A 183 0.34 3.68 4.12
C VAL A 183 -1.16 3.42 4.29
N MET A 184 -1.90 3.29 3.19
CA MET A 184 -3.33 2.97 3.23
C MET A 184 -3.58 1.59 3.81
N ALA A 185 -2.71 0.61 3.54
CA ALA A 185 -2.80 -0.72 4.13
C ALA A 185 -2.65 -0.68 5.65
N THR A 186 -1.66 0.04 6.17
CA THR A 186 -1.48 0.24 7.62
C THR A 186 -2.68 0.93 8.26
N ALA A 187 -3.31 1.88 7.55
CA ALA A 187 -4.53 2.54 8.00
C ALA A 187 -5.80 1.67 7.90
N GLY A 188 -5.69 0.40 7.52
CA GLY A 188 -6.83 -0.50 7.35
C GLY A 188 -7.70 -0.15 6.15
N ARG A 189 -7.13 0.50 5.12
CA ARG A 189 -7.79 0.93 3.87
C ARG A 189 -7.16 0.30 2.62
N ALA A 190 -6.39 -0.78 2.80
CA ALA A 190 -5.89 -1.60 1.69
C ALA A 190 -7.06 -2.06 0.83
N VAL A 191 -6.87 -1.98 -0.48
CA VAL A 191 -7.72 -2.68 -1.46
C VAL A 191 -6.81 -3.54 -2.32
N ASP A 192 -7.27 -4.75 -2.62
CA ASP A 192 -6.52 -5.65 -3.50
C ASP A 192 -6.93 -5.39 -4.94
N LEU A 193 -6.09 -4.62 -5.66
CA LEU A 193 -6.30 -4.30 -7.07
C LEU A 193 -6.16 -5.53 -7.98
N ALA A 194 -5.41 -6.55 -7.56
CA ALA A 194 -5.18 -7.76 -8.34
C ALA A 194 -6.37 -8.73 -8.27
N ARG A 195 -7.08 -8.78 -7.13
CA ARG A 195 -8.16 -9.75 -6.90
C ARG A 195 -9.56 -9.31 -7.38
N THR A 196 -9.65 -8.27 -8.22
CA THR A 196 -10.91 -7.84 -8.88
C THR A 196 -12.14 -7.81 -7.95
N ASN A 197 -12.01 -7.23 -6.76
CA ASN A 197 -13.14 -7.09 -5.82
C ASN A 197 -13.92 -5.79 -6.06
N ILE A 198 -14.24 -5.53 -7.32
CA ILE A 198 -15.07 -4.38 -7.74
C ILE A 198 -16.54 -4.79 -7.61
N ARG A 199 -17.30 -4.04 -6.82
CA ARG A 199 -18.75 -4.23 -6.63
C ARG A 199 -19.42 -2.87 -6.54
N PRO A 200 -20.74 -2.76 -6.80
CA PRO A 200 -21.45 -1.51 -6.58
C PRO A 200 -21.28 -1.02 -5.14
N ALA A 201 -21.14 0.30 -4.96
CA ALA A 201 -21.23 0.94 -3.67
C ALA A 201 -22.61 0.71 -3.03
N CYS A 202 -22.70 0.87 -1.72
CA CYS A 202 -24.00 0.84 -1.04
C CYS A 202 -24.94 1.88 -1.67
N ARG A 203 -26.09 1.43 -2.19
CA ARG A 203 -27.06 2.27 -2.91
C ARG A 203 -27.56 3.45 -2.08
N ARG A 204 -27.76 3.24 -0.77
CA ARG A 204 -28.14 4.30 0.18
C ARG A 204 -26.99 5.30 0.43
N CYS A 205 -25.74 4.84 0.48
CA CYS A 205 -24.57 5.74 0.60
C CYS A 205 -24.34 6.57 -0.66
N ALA A 206 -24.57 5.98 -1.85
CA ALA A 206 -24.43 6.66 -3.13
C ALA A 206 -25.55 7.70 -3.31
N ALA A 207 -26.80 7.33 -3.05
CA ALA A 207 -27.95 8.23 -3.11
C ALA A 207 -27.81 9.41 -2.15
N ALA A 208 -27.29 9.20 -0.93
CA ALA A 208 -27.01 10.28 0.01
C ALA A 208 -25.96 11.30 -0.49
N ARG A 209 -25.22 10.98 -1.58
CA ARG A 209 -24.29 11.88 -2.27
C ARG A 209 -24.83 12.34 -3.64
N GLY A 210 -26.12 12.13 -3.92
CA GLY A 210 -26.74 12.48 -5.20
C GLY A 210 -26.34 11.57 -6.37
N ILE A 211 -25.78 10.38 -6.10
CA ILE A 211 -25.36 9.43 -7.13
C ILE A 211 -26.41 8.32 -7.21
N LEU A 212 -27.20 8.34 -8.28
CA LEU A 212 -28.27 7.36 -8.51
C LEU A 212 -27.83 6.21 -9.44
N GLU A 213 -26.80 6.44 -10.25
CA GLU A 213 -26.24 5.45 -11.15
C GLU A 213 -25.40 4.39 -10.40
N PRO A 214 -25.26 3.17 -10.96
CA PRO A 214 -24.35 2.17 -10.42
C PRO A 214 -22.94 2.74 -10.26
N LEU A 215 -22.39 2.57 -9.07
CA LEU A 215 -21.11 3.14 -8.68
C LEU A 215 -20.11 2.03 -8.35
N PRO A 216 -19.37 1.49 -9.34
CA PRO A 216 -18.33 0.51 -9.10
C PRO A 216 -17.26 1.08 -8.16
N ARG A 217 -16.96 0.34 -7.10
CA ARG A 217 -15.88 0.68 -6.17
C ARG A 217 -15.08 -0.56 -5.80
N TRP A 218 -13.82 -0.33 -5.45
CA TRP A 218 -12.98 -1.33 -4.82
C TRP A 218 -13.48 -1.58 -3.39
N HIS A 219 -13.80 -2.84 -3.09
CA HIS A 219 -14.10 -3.25 -1.73
C HIS A 219 -12.92 -3.98 -1.12
N GLN A 220 -12.77 -3.85 0.19
CA GLN A 220 -11.86 -4.73 0.92
C GLN A 220 -12.37 -6.17 0.82
N PRO A 221 -11.47 -7.18 0.76
CA PRO A 221 -11.87 -8.58 0.61
C PRO A 221 -12.85 -9.05 1.67
N HIS A 222 -12.87 -8.45 2.86
CA HIS A 222 -13.69 -8.84 4.01
C HIS A 222 -14.75 -7.79 4.39
N HIS A 223 -15.12 -6.88 3.48
CA HIS A 223 -16.19 -5.90 3.67
C HIS A 223 -17.45 -6.28 2.87
N TYR A 224 -18.44 -6.84 3.55
CA TYR A 224 -19.64 -7.41 2.92
C TYR A 224 -20.95 -6.74 3.33
N VAL A 225 -20.93 -5.95 4.41
CA VAL A 225 -22.11 -5.28 4.94
C VAL A 225 -21.85 -3.79 5.07
N CYS A 226 -22.76 -2.98 4.54
CA CYS A 226 -22.80 -1.56 4.87
C CYS A 226 -23.37 -1.40 6.29
N LEU A 227 -22.50 -1.29 7.30
CA LEU A 227 -22.92 -1.18 8.70
C LEU A 227 -23.76 0.07 9.00
N ARG A 228 -23.64 1.14 8.20
CA ARG A 228 -24.47 2.34 8.35
C ARG A 228 -25.92 2.11 7.91
N HIS A 229 -26.11 1.41 6.80
CA HIS A 229 -27.42 1.25 6.16
C HIS A 229 -28.01 -0.16 6.32
N GLN A 230 -27.29 -1.05 7.00
CA GLN A 230 -27.64 -2.46 7.20
C GLN A 230 -28.01 -3.16 5.88
N LEU A 231 -27.22 -2.91 4.83
CA LEU A 231 -27.37 -3.57 3.54
C LEU A 231 -26.26 -4.61 3.31
N TRP A 232 -26.63 -5.76 2.76
CA TRP A 232 -25.66 -6.67 2.18
C TRP A 232 -25.12 -6.09 0.86
N ILE A 233 -23.80 -5.97 0.78
CA ILE A 233 -23.02 -5.45 -0.36
C ILE A 233 -21.88 -6.40 -0.73
N GLY A 234 -21.93 -7.63 -0.23
CA GLY A 234 -20.87 -8.63 -0.29
C GLY A 234 -20.86 -9.43 -1.59
N PRO A 235 -20.20 -10.59 -1.58
CA PRO A 235 -20.11 -11.47 -2.74
C PRO A 235 -21.49 -11.83 -3.30
N GLY A 236 -21.55 -11.97 -4.63
CA GLY A 236 -22.78 -12.22 -5.39
C GLY A 236 -23.55 -10.96 -5.79
N VAL A 237 -23.27 -9.80 -5.19
CA VAL A 237 -23.90 -8.52 -5.58
C VAL A 237 -23.10 -7.89 -6.73
N THR A 238 -23.68 -7.88 -7.92
CA THR A 238 -23.11 -7.26 -9.13
C THR A 238 -23.80 -5.96 -9.50
N SER A 239 -25.03 -5.73 -9.05
CA SER A 239 -25.81 -4.51 -9.30
C SER A 239 -26.43 -3.93 -8.02
N PRO A 240 -26.74 -2.61 -7.97
CA PRO A 240 -27.31 -1.98 -6.77
C PRO A 240 -28.66 -2.53 -6.32
N ASP A 241 -29.49 -3.02 -7.23
CA ASP A 241 -30.81 -3.62 -6.97
C ASP A 241 -30.73 -4.95 -6.21
N GLN A 242 -29.63 -5.69 -6.36
CA GLN A 242 -29.37 -6.93 -5.63
C GLN A 242 -28.98 -6.71 -4.16
N GLN A 243 -28.77 -5.46 -3.73
CA GLN A 243 -28.53 -5.14 -2.32
C GLN A 243 -29.83 -5.19 -1.53
N PHE A 244 -29.83 -5.94 -0.42
CA PHE A 244 -31.00 -6.14 0.42
C PHE A 244 -30.71 -5.81 1.88
N ASP A 245 -31.79 -5.49 2.60
CA ASP A 245 -31.75 -5.12 4.00
C ASP A 245 -31.52 -6.36 4.88
N ILE A 246 -30.61 -6.24 5.85
CA ILE A 246 -30.27 -7.29 6.81
C ILE A 246 -30.66 -6.92 8.24
N ALA A 247 -31.39 -5.83 8.46
CA ALA A 247 -31.75 -5.35 9.79
C ALA A 247 -32.56 -6.39 10.59
N ALA A 248 -33.38 -7.20 9.91
CA ALA A 248 -34.12 -8.31 10.51
C ALA A 248 -33.21 -9.43 11.06
N VAL A 249 -31.93 -9.44 10.68
CA VAL A 249 -30.95 -10.46 11.04
C VAL A 249 -29.65 -9.78 11.57
N PRO A 250 -29.70 -9.19 12.78
CA PRO A 250 -28.62 -8.34 13.31
C PRO A 250 -27.29 -9.10 13.54
N GLU A 251 -27.36 -10.42 13.66
CA GLU A 251 -26.18 -11.30 13.71
C GLU A 251 -25.26 -11.19 12.49
N ILE A 252 -25.78 -10.88 11.30
CA ILE A 252 -24.97 -10.64 10.10
C ILE A 252 -24.13 -9.36 10.28
N GLY A 253 -24.74 -8.27 10.76
CA GLY A 253 -24.02 -7.03 11.05
C GLY A 253 -23.00 -7.17 12.20
N ARG A 254 -23.32 -7.95 13.23
CA ARG A 254 -22.37 -8.30 14.32
C ARG A 254 -21.19 -9.11 13.79
N ALA A 255 -21.43 -10.07 12.91
CA ALA A 255 -20.40 -10.85 12.25
C ALA A 255 -19.45 -9.95 11.44
N GLN A 256 -19.98 -9.02 10.63
CA GLN A 256 -19.13 -8.06 9.90
C GLN A 256 -18.24 -7.24 10.85
N ARG A 257 -18.77 -6.73 11.97
CA ARG A 257 -17.95 -5.99 12.96
C ARG A 257 -16.86 -6.87 13.57
N ARG A 258 -17.15 -8.15 13.85
CA ARG A 258 -16.16 -9.11 14.34
C ARG A 258 -15.09 -9.40 13.28
N LEU A 259 -15.48 -9.58 12.01
CA LEU A 259 -14.53 -9.83 10.93
C LEU A 259 -13.56 -8.65 10.74
N LEU A 260 -14.07 -7.42 10.77
CA LEU A 260 -13.24 -6.19 10.72
C LEU A 260 -12.31 -6.04 11.95
N ARG A 261 -12.67 -6.62 13.10
CA ARG A 261 -11.75 -6.67 14.25
C ARG A 261 -10.65 -7.71 14.03
N LEU A 262 -11.02 -8.92 13.61
CA LEU A 262 -10.05 -9.98 13.31
C LEU A 262 -9.03 -9.52 12.26
N ALA A 263 -9.48 -8.89 11.18
CA ALA A 263 -8.62 -8.36 10.13
C ALA A 263 -7.63 -7.29 10.62
N ARG A 264 -7.95 -6.57 11.70
CA ARG A 264 -7.08 -5.54 12.28
C ARG A 264 -6.09 -6.08 13.30
N HIS A 265 -6.41 -7.18 13.96
CA HIS A 265 -5.59 -7.72 15.06
C HIS A 265 -4.64 -8.84 14.63
N HIS A 266 -4.88 -9.46 13.48
CA HIS A 266 -4.06 -10.54 12.94
C HIS A 266 -3.26 -10.06 11.73
N ASN A 267 -2.14 -10.72 11.45
CA ASN A 267 -1.42 -10.45 10.21
C ASN A 267 -2.31 -10.76 9.00
N ALA A 268 -2.09 -10.02 7.92
CA ALA A 268 -2.96 -10.06 6.75
C ALA A 268 -3.02 -11.45 6.09
N GLU A 269 -1.91 -12.18 6.11
CA GLU A 269 -1.79 -13.48 5.44
C GLU A 269 -2.52 -14.59 6.20
N ASP A 270 -2.30 -14.72 7.51
CA ASP A 270 -3.00 -15.68 8.36
C ASP A 270 -4.51 -15.41 8.37
N PHE A 271 -4.90 -14.14 8.45
CA PHE A 271 -6.30 -13.74 8.34
C PHE A 271 -6.89 -14.17 7.00
N ARG A 272 -6.18 -13.91 5.90
CA ARG A 272 -6.64 -14.24 4.55
C ARG A 272 -6.79 -15.75 4.38
N THR A 273 -5.81 -16.54 4.84
CA THR A 273 -5.85 -18.00 4.79
C THR A 273 -7.02 -18.54 5.61
N ALA A 274 -7.13 -18.15 6.89
CA ALA A 274 -8.23 -18.56 7.76
C ALA A 274 -9.61 -18.16 7.19
N HIS A 275 -9.75 -16.95 6.67
CA HIS A 275 -11.01 -16.50 6.09
C HIS A 275 -11.38 -17.25 4.81
N THR A 276 -10.39 -17.57 3.97
CA THR A 276 -10.58 -18.33 2.73
C THR A 276 -11.03 -19.76 3.04
N GLU A 277 -10.36 -20.43 3.99
CA GLU A 277 -10.71 -21.78 4.45
C GLU A 277 -12.13 -21.82 5.03
N ALA A 278 -12.45 -20.90 5.94
CA ALA A 278 -13.78 -20.82 6.56
C ALA A 278 -14.88 -20.56 5.50
N THR A 279 -14.61 -19.68 4.54
CA THR A 279 -15.55 -19.41 3.43
C THR A 279 -15.76 -20.66 2.57
N ARG A 280 -14.68 -21.39 2.24
CA ARG A 280 -14.75 -22.63 1.46
C ARG A 280 -15.56 -23.71 2.18
N ILE A 281 -15.30 -23.92 3.46
CA ILE A 281 -16.02 -24.91 4.30
C ILE A 281 -17.52 -24.58 4.35
N CYS A 282 -17.89 -23.36 4.73
CA CYS A 282 -19.29 -22.96 4.83
C CYS A 282 -20.01 -23.00 3.47
N ARG A 283 -19.33 -22.69 2.37
CA ARG A 283 -19.88 -22.81 1.02
C ARG A 283 -20.17 -24.27 0.69
N LEU A 284 -19.24 -25.18 0.95
CA LEU A 284 -19.41 -26.61 0.69
C LEU A 284 -20.49 -27.24 1.58
N TRP A 285 -20.56 -26.88 2.87
CA TRP A 285 -21.68 -27.26 3.73
C TRP A 285 -23.02 -26.75 3.19
N SER A 286 -23.07 -25.54 2.64
CA SER A 286 -24.29 -24.99 2.02
C SER A 286 -24.70 -25.77 0.77
N THR A 287 -23.75 -26.08 -0.12
CA THR A 287 -24.00 -26.88 -1.33
C THR A 287 -24.47 -28.30 -0.98
N ASN A 288 -23.89 -28.91 0.04
CA ASN A 288 -24.22 -30.27 0.47
C ASN A 288 -25.46 -30.33 1.39
N SER A 289 -26.15 -29.20 1.63
CA SER A 289 -27.27 -29.09 2.57
C SER A 289 -26.93 -29.55 4.00
N GLN A 290 -25.66 -29.45 4.39
CA GLN A 290 -25.16 -29.80 5.71
C GLN A 290 -25.19 -28.57 6.63
N TYR A 291 -25.32 -28.83 7.92
CA TYR A 291 -25.13 -27.84 8.99
C TYR A 291 -25.92 -26.54 8.76
N GLY A 292 -27.17 -26.67 8.29
CA GLY A 292 -27.96 -25.53 7.80
C GLY A 292 -28.88 -24.88 8.83
N THR A 293 -28.95 -25.31 10.09
CA THR A 293 -30.00 -24.90 11.03
C THR A 293 -30.11 -23.38 11.19
N GLN A 294 -29.02 -22.74 11.63
CA GLN A 294 -28.99 -21.28 11.85
C GLN A 294 -29.06 -20.51 10.52
N ARG A 295 -28.34 -20.97 9.49
CA ARG A 295 -28.42 -20.42 8.13
C ARG A 295 -29.85 -20.39 7.60
N ASN A 296 -30.60 -21.48 7.72
CA ASN A 296 -31.97 -21.60 7.23
C ASN A 296 -32.94 -20.71 8.03
N ARG A 297 -32.71 -20.55 9.34
CA ARG A 297 -33.46 -19.57 10.15
C ARG A 297 -33.26 -18.14 9.63
N ARG A 298 -32.02 -17.74 9.34
CA ARG A 298 -31.72 -16.41 8.77
C ARG A 298 -32.32 -16.25 7.38
N LEU A 299 -32.22 -17.27 6.53
CA LEU A 299 -32.83 -17.25 5.20
C LEU A 299 -34.33 -16.99 5.24
N ARG A 300 -35.05 -17.62 6.18
CA ARG A 300 -36.47 -17.32 6.40
C ARG A 300 -36.69 -15.87 6.84
N ALA A 301 -35.89 -15.37 7.79
CA ALA A 301 -35.98 -13.99 8.27
C ALA A 301 -35.63 -12.95 7.20
N LEU A 302 -34.77 -13.29 6.23
CA LEU A 302 -34.46 -12.47 5.06
C LEU A 302 -35.53 -12.56 3.94
N GLY A 303 -36.57 -13.39 4.09
CA GLY A 303 -37.59 -13.60 3.06
C GLY A 303 -37.15 -14.48 1.89
N HIS A 304 -36.06 -15.26 2.06
CA HIS A 304 -35.48 -16.10 1.00
C HIS A 304 -35.31 -17.56 1.48
N PRO A 305 -36.39 -18.31 1.77
CA PRO A 305 -36.29 -19.64 2.36
C PRO A 305 -35.65 -20.71 1.44
N ARG A 306 -35.70 -20.50 0.12
CA ARG A 306 -35.11 -21.40 -0.90
C ARG A 306 -34.30 -20.59 -1.90
N PRO A 307 -33.15 -20.03 -1.49
CA PRO A 307 -32.36 -19.18 -2.35
C PRO A 307 -31.60 -20.05 -3.39
N PRO A 308 -31.32 -19.54 -4.61
CA PRO A 308 -30.44 -20.23 -5.54
C PRO A 308 -29.05 -20.47 -4.93
N THR A 309 -28.37 -21.52 -5.40
CA THR A 309 -26.99 -21.82 -4.99
C THR A 309 -26.06 -20.65 -5.29
N SER A 310 -25.20 -20.29 -4.34
CA SER A 310 -24.28 -19.14 -4.44
C SER A 310 -24.95 -17.76 -4.59
N SER A 311 -26.24 -17.64 -4.30
CA SER A 311 -26.94 -16.33 -4.32
C SER A 311 -26.54 -15.42 -3.14
N PRO A 312 -26.68 -14.09 -3.27
CA PRO A 312 -26.36 -13.15 -2.19
C PRO A 312 -27.07 -13.44 -0.85
N PRO A 313 -28.37 -13.82 -0.79
CA PRO A 313 -29.03 -14.16 0.46
C PRO A 313 -28.41 -15.39 1.15
N LEU A 314 -28.02 -16.41 0.39
CA LEU A 314 -27.35 -17.60 0.93
C LEU A 314 -25.99 -17.25 1.54
N LEU A 315 -25.21 -16.42 0.84
CA LEU A 315 -23.89 -15.96 1.30
C LEU A 315 -23.99 -15.08 2.55
N ALA A 316 -24.97 -14.17 2.59
CA ALA A 316 -25.26 -13.35 3.77
C ALA A 316 -25.70 -14.21 4.95
N ALA A 317 -26.59 -15.17 4.70
CA ALA A 317 -27.08 -16.07 5.72
C ALA A 317 -26.04 -17.09 6.20
N ALA A 318 -24.91 -17.30 5.51
CA ALA A 318 -23.79 -18.13 5.99
C ALA A 318 -22.65 -17.29 6.61
N HIS A 319 -22.73 -15.96 6.52
CA HIS A 319 -21.65 -15.06 6.93
C HIS A 319 -21.28 -15.19 8.42
N PRO A 320 -22.22 -15.26 9.38
CA PRO A 320 -21.89 -15.51 10.79
C PRO A 320 -21.04 -16.76 11.04
N GLU A 321 -21.34 -17.91 10.42
CA GLU A 321 -20.54 -19.14 10.57
C GLU A 321 -19.15 -18.94 9.97
N VAL A 322 -19.04 -18.31 8.79
CA VAL A 322 -17.75 -18.00 8.18
C VAL A 322 -16.88 -17.18 9.14
N VAL A 323 -17.43 -16.14 9.77
CA VAL A 323 -16.69 -15.30 10.72
C VAL A 323 -16.33 -16.06 12.00
N ALA A 324 -17.23 -16.92 12.49
CA ALA A 324 -16.96 -17.73 13.68
C ALA A 324 -15.80 -18.71 13.44
N LEU A 325 -15.80 -19.41 12.31
CA LEU A 325 -14.72 -20.32 11.91
C LEU A 325 -13.43 -19.55 11.57
N THR A 326 -13.51 -18.39 10.92
CA THR A 326 -12.33 -17.54 10.66
C THR A 326 -11.62 -17.22 11.97
N GLY A 327 -12.36 -16.81 13.01
CA GLY A 327 -11.78 -16.57 14.32
C GLY A 327 -11.23 -17.83 15.01
N MET A 328 -11.73 -19.01 14.66
CA MET A 328 -11.27 -20.29 15.23
C MET A 328 -9.92 -20.66 14.63
N PHE A 329 -9.83 -20.60 13.30
CA PHE A 329 -8.61 -20.94 12.56
C PHE A 329 -7.46 -19.97 12.87
N LEU A 330 -7.77 -18.75 13.29
CA LEU A 330 -6.76 -17.79 13.75
C LEU A 330 -6.16 -18.10 15.12
N GLU A 331 -6.77 -18.98 15.93
CA GLU A 331 -6.25 -19.34 17.25
C GLU A 331 -5.34 -20.58 17.14
N PRO A 332 -4.05 -20.51 17.53
CA PRO A 332 -3.10 -21.61 17.37
C PRO A 332 -3.54 -22.93 18.03
N ARG A 333 -4.25 -22.84 19.16
CA ARG A 333 -4.74 -24.02 19.90
C ARG A 333 -5.62 -24.94 19.07
N TRP A 334 -6.49 -24.40 18.21
CA TRP A 334 -7.41 -25.24 17.43
C TRP A 334 -6.72 -25.90 16.26
N ARG A 335 -5.68 -25.27 15.71
CA ARG A 335 -4.80 -25.90 14.72
C ARG A 335 -4.00 -27.04 15.35
N HIS A 336 -3.47 -26.82 16.56
CA HIS A 336 -2.76 -27.86 17.29
C HIS A 336 -3.67 -29.08 17.57
N LEU A 337 -4.87 -28.86 18.14
CA LEU A 337 -5.83 -29.95 18.39
C LEU A 337 -6.31 -30.65 17.11
N ALA A 338 -6.26 -29.98 15.95
CA ALA A 338 -6.59 -30.61 14.67
C ALA A 338 -5.43 -31.46 14.11
N ALA A 339 -4.20 -31.16 14.49
CA ALA A 339 -3.00 -31.90 14.07
C ALA A 339 -2.71 -33.12 14.96
N THR A 340 -3.33 -33.21 16.14
CA THR A 340 -3.17 -34.35 17.06
C THR A 340 -4.03 -35.54 16.64
N GLN A 341 -3.48 -36.75 16.83
CA GLN A 341 -4.21 -38.01 16.64
C GLN A 341 -4.96 -38.47 17.91
N ASP A 342 -5.04 -37.65 18.96
CA ASP A 342 -5.75 -37.96 20.22
C ASP A 342 -7.27 -37.82 20.05
N PRO A 343 -8.06 -38.88 20.29
CA PRO A 343 -9.53 -38.81 20.26
C PRO A 343 -10.13 -37.73 21.16
N ARG A 344 -9.53 -37.43 22.33
CA ARG A 344 -10.03 -36.41 23.26
C ARG A 344 -9.88 -35.00 22.69
N ASP A 345 -8.79 -34.75 21.98
CA ASP A 345 -8.53 -33.47 21.32
C ASP A 345 -9.50 -33.26 20.14
N LEU A 346 -9.79 -34.34 19.39
CA LEU A 346 -10.81 -34.33 18.35
C LEU A 346 -12.22 -34.04 18.91
N ASP A 347 -12.58 -34.63 20.06
CA ASP A 347 -13.86 -34.37 20.72
C ASP A 347 -13.99 -32.91 21.16
N GLN A 348 -12.93 -32.34 21.75
CA GLN A 348 -12.89 -30.92 22.11
C GLN A 348 -13.03 -30.01 20.89
N LEU A 349 -12.35 -30.36 19.79
CA LEU A 349 -12.45 -29.64 18.52
C LEU A 349 -13.88 -29.69 17.96
N CYS A 350 -14.51 -30.86 17.95
CA CYS A 350 -15.87 -31.05 17.46
C CYS A 350 -16.90 -30.29 18.32
N ALA A 351 -16.72 -30.27 19.65
CA ALA A 351 -17.55 -29.50 20.56
C ALA A 351 -17.43 -27.98 20.29
N GLU A 352 -16.22 -27.48 20.03
CA GLU A 352 -16.03 -26.06 19.68
C GLU A 352 -16.65 -25.71 18.33
N ILE A 353 -16.49 -26.56 17.31
CA ILE A 353 -17.13 -26.37 16.00
C ILE A 353 -18.64 -26.30 16.19
N SER A 354 -19.21 -27.27 16.93
CA SER A 354 -20.65 -27.33 17.24
C SER A 354 -21.14 -26.02 17.88
N ARG A 355 -20.40 -25.53 18.87
CA ARG A 355 -20.70 -24.26 19.56
C ARG A 355 -20.66 -23.06 18.62
N ARG A 356 -19.69 -23.01 17.70
CA ARG A 356 -19.52 -21.88 16.76
C ARG A 356 -20.57 -21.84 15.65
N ILE A 357 -21.02 -23.00 15.17
CA ILE A 357 -22.04 -23.09 14.13
C ILE A 357 -23.47 -23.16 14.70
N GLY A 358 -23.60 -23.39 16.01
CA GLY A 358 -24.88 -23.41 16.71
C GLY A 358 -25.74 -24.64 16.40
N GLN A 359 -25.11 -25.78 16.10
CA GLN A 359 -25.73 -27.10 15.98
C GLN A 359 -24.66 -28.20 16.18
N PRO A 360 -25.04 -29.44 16.50
CA PRO A 360 -24.09 -30.54 16.64
C PRO A 360 -23.28 -30.75 15.35
N TYR A 361 -21.96 -30.79 15.49
CA TYR A 361 -21.01 -31.18 14.45
C TYR A 361 -20.47 -32.58 14.76
N GLN A 362 -20.57 -33.47 13.79
CA GLN A 362 -19.99 -34.81 13.85
C GLN A 362 -19.15 -34.99 12.59
N PRO A 363 -17.85 -35.30 12.70
CA PRO A 363 -17.01 -35.56 11.53
C PRO A 363 -17.68 -36.63 10.66
N SER A 364 -18.11 -36.23 9.48
CA SER A 364 -18.76 -37.16 8.55
C SER A 364 -17.76 -37.67 7.52
N SER A 365 -18.25 -38.49 6.58
CA SER A 365 -17.49 -39.10 5.48
C SER A 365 -16.46 -38.16 4.80
N ASN A 366 -15.60 -38.72 3.94
CA ASN A 366 -14.60 -38.00 3.14
C ASN A 366 -15.09 -36.75 2.36
N ARG A 367 -16.40 -36.53 2.26
CA ARG A 367 -17.03 -35.37 1.62
C ARG A 367 -17.22 -34.16 2.56
N ASP A 368 -17.00 -34.31 3.87
CA ASP A 368 -17.05 -33.18 4.81
C ASP A 368 -15.85 -32.27 4.60
N PRO A 369 -16.05 -30.99 4.22
CA PRO A 369 -14.95 -30.06 4.05
C PRO A 369 -14.19 -29.79 5.36
N MET A 370 -14.82 -29.92 6.52
CA MET A 370 -14.15 -29.72 7.81
C MET A 370 -13.27 -30.92 8.17
N THR A 371 -13.75 -32.15 7.99
CA THR A 371 -12.91 -33.36 8.15
C THR A 371 -11.69 -33.33 7.22
N ARG A 372 -11.83 -32.77 6.01
CA ARG A 372 -10.68 -32.55 5.12
C ARG A 372 -9.69 -31.54 5.71
N TRP A 373 -10.17 -30.39 6.18
CA TRP A 373 -9.31 -29.37 6.79
C TRP A 373 -8.53 -29.92 8.00
N ILE A 374 -9.18 -30.73 8.86
CA ILE A 374 -8.53 -31.39 10.00
C ILE A 374 -7.36 -32.26 9.53
N ARG A 375 -7.58 -33.12 8.53
CA ARG A 375 -6.51 -33.97 7.97
C ARG A 375 -5.37 -33.20 7.33
N GLU A 376 -5.67 -32.04 6.74
CA GLU A 376 -4.64 -31.16 6.16
C GLU A 376 -3.77 -30.49 7.23
N GLN A 377 -4.17 -30.52 8.52
CA GLN A 377 -3.32 -30.04 9.62
C GLN A 377 -2.34 -31.10 10.13
N ASP A 378 -2.53 -32.37 9.79
CA ASP A 378 -1.61 -33.46 10.15
C ASP A 378 -0.32 -33.29 9.33
N PRO A 379 0.86 -33.12 9.95
CA PRO A 379 2.10 -33.08 9.20
C PRO A 379 2.28 -34.39 8.42
N PRO A 380 2.77 -34.35 7.16
CA PRO A 380 3.10 -35.59 6.47
C PRO A 380 4.11 -36.37 7.32
N PRO A 381 4.04 -37.72 7.37
CA PRO A 381 5.03 -38.50 8.08
C PRO A 381 6.40 -38.11 7.55
N ILE A 382 7.29 -37.68 8.46
CA ILE A 382 8.69 -37.43 8.12
C ILE A 382 9.22 -38.74 7.57
N SER A 383 9.41 -38.82 6.26
CA SER A 383 10.03 -39.98 5.63
C SER A 383 11.42 -40.13 6.24
N PRO A 384 11.78 -41.30 6.80
CA PRO A 384 13.13 -41.56 7.30
C PRO A 384 14.21 -41.40 6.23
N HIS A 385 13.84 -41.30 4.96
CA HIS A 385 14.73 -41.13 3.81
C HIS A 385 14.93 -39.68 3.37
N ALA A 386 14.41 -38.68 4.10
CA ALA A 386 14.59 -37.26 3.76
C ALA A 386 15.84 -36.62 4.40
N ILE A 387 16.66 -37.40 5.10
CA ILE A 387 18.01 -37.00 5.53
C ILE A 387 18.98 -37.92 4.80
N ASP A 388 19.26 -37.59 3.55
CA ASP A 388 20.56 -37.81 2.93
C ASP A 388 20.63 -36.93 1.66
N TRP A 389 21.83 -36.42 1.39
CA TRP A 389 22.27 -35.41 0.40
C TRP A 389 22.39 -33.97 0.92
#